data_AF-A0A4P9C8W8-F1
#
_entry.id   AF-A0A4P9C8W8-F1
#
_cell.length_a   1.000
_cell.length_b   1.000
_cell.length_c   1.000
_cell.angle_alpha   90.00
_cell.angle_beta   90.00
_cell.angle_gamma   90.00
#
_symmetry.space_group_name_H-M   'P 1'
#
loop_
_entity.id
_entity.type
_entity.pdbx_description
1 polymer ?
#
loop_
_entity_poly.entity_id
_entity_poly.type
_entity_poly.pdbx_seq_one_letter_code
_entity_poly.pdbx_strand_id
1 'polypeptide(L)'
;MEETMKKTQASAQNDSGSRSFAAGLNFYKLFWIFMIGCFLGTILEMIFCFVTQHGLIESRSGLIYGPFNPVYGFGAVVLTIVLRPLAHKRDLIIFLFSMVIGSGFEYLCSAFQQYFMGTVSWDYSNLPLNIGGRTCLLYGLFWGILGLLWVKDIYPYFSKWIEKIPNKVGVVLTWVLVVFMVFNMAISALAVQRWDQRDHGVKADNAFEEFLDKTYPDDFMRKIYPNMIL
;
A
#
# COMPACT_ATOMS: atom_id res chain seq x y z
N MET A 1 -35.28 -8.46 -47.10
CA MET A 1 -35.07 -9.40 -45.96
C MET A 1 -33.60 -9.60 -45.66
N GLU A 2 -32.74 -9.80 -46.67
CA GLU A 2 -31.29 -9.99 -46.49
C GLU A 2 -30.55 -8.76 -45.93
N GLU A 3 -30.96 -7.56 -46.35
CA GLU A 3 -30.41 -6.29 -45.87
C GLU A 3 -30.81 -5.97 -44.42
N THR A 4 -31.99 -6.43 -44.01
CA THR A 4 -32.51 -6.30 -42.65
C THR A 4 -31.79 -7.25 -41.71
N MET A 5 -31.50 -8.49 -42.15
CA MET A 5 -30.69 -9.44 -41.39
C MET A 5 -29.22 -9.00 -41.28
N LYS A 6 -28.64 -8.37 -42.32
CA LYS A 6 -27.30 -7.76 -42.22
C LYS A 6 -27.25 -6.58 -41.24
N LYS A 7 -28.29 -5.74 -41.17
CA LYS A 7 -28.36 -4.67 -40.16
C LYS A 7 -28.55 -5.20 -38.74
N THR A 8 -29.30 -6.29 -38.55
CA THR A 8 -29.46 -6.95 -37.25
C THR A 8 -28.18 -7.69 -36.80
N GLN A 9 -27.42 -8.26 -37.73
CA GLN A 9 -26.10 -8.85 -37.42
C GLN A 9 -25.01 -7.79 -37.21
N ALA A 10 -25.05 -6.67 -37.92
CA ALA A 10 -24.15 -5.53 -37.70
C ALA A 10 -24.45 -4.80 -36.38
N SER A 11 -25.70 -4.78 -35.90
CA SER A 11 -26.05 -4.22 -34.58
C SER A 11 -25.75 -5.17 -33.42
N ALA A 12 -25.62 -6.48 -33.68
CA ALA A 12 -25.23 -7.47 -32.66
C ALA A 12 -23.71 -7.62 -32.49
N GLN A 13 -22.91 -7.10 -33.44
CA GLN A 13 -21.44 -7.09 -33.34
C GLN A 13 -20.86 -5.86 -32.62
N ASN A 14 -21.69 -4.91 -32.20
CA ASN A 14 -21.24 -3.64 -31.61
C ASN A 14 -21.33 -3.57 -30.07
N ASP A 15 -21.53 -4.69 -29.38
CA ASP A 15 -21.58 -4.74 -27.91
C ASP A 15 -20.46 -5.59 -27.29
N SER A 16 -19.34 -5.74 -28.01
CA SER A 16 -18.10 -6.32 -27.49
C SER A 16 -17.06 -5.25 -27.14
N GLY A 17 -17.50 -4.16 -26.51
CA GLY A 17 -16.59 -3.30 -25.75
C GLY A 17 -15.97 -4.16 -24.65
N SER A 18 -14.78 -4.73 -24.90
CA SER A 18 -14.17 -5.69 -23.98
C SER A 18 -14.14 -5.11 -22.58
N ARG A 19 -14.93 -5.67 -21.67
CA ARG A 19 -15.02 -5.22 -20.28
C ARG A 19 -13.60 -5.03 -19.75
N SER A 20 -13.30 -3.88 -19.16
CA SER A 20 -11.93 -3.59 -18.69
C SER A 20 -11.44 -4.72 -17.76
N PHE A 21 -10.17 -5.09 -17.84
CA PHE A 21 -9.55 -6.13 -16.99
C PHE A 21 -9.69 -5.79 -15.50
N ALA A 22 -9.81 -4.50 -15.18
CA ALA A 22 -10.02 -3.97 -13.84
C ALA A 22 -11.47 -3.53 -13.60
N ALA A 23 -12.46 -4.02 -14.35
CA ALA A 23 -13.85 -3.63 -14.14
C ALA A 23 -14.39 -4.12 -12.78
N GLY A 24 -15.04 -3.21 -12.06
CA GLY A 24 -15.61 -3.50 -10.74
C GLY A 24 -14.53 -3.67 -9.66
N LEU A 25 -14.85 -4.48 -8.64
CA LEU A 25 -13.93 -4.84 -7.56
C LEU A 25 -13.41 -6.26 -7.83
N ASN A 26 -12.29 -6.34 -8.54
CA ASN A 26 -11.63 -7.61 -8.85
C ASN A 26 -10.16 -7.57 -8.42
N PHE A 27 -9.48 -8.71 -8.49
CA PHE A 27 -8.08 -8.83 -8.09
C PHE A 27 -7.18 -7.79 -8.80
N TYR A 28 -7.32 -7.62 -10.11
CA TYR A 28 -6.53 -6.66 -10.88
C TYR A 28 -6.72 -5.23 -10.35
N LYS A 29 -7.98 -4.81 -10.17
CA LYS A 29 -8.30 -3.48 -9.63
C LYS A 29 -7.67 -3.28 -8.26
N LEU A 30 -7.85 -4.23 -7.35
CA LEU A 30 -7.33 -4.16 -5.99
C LEU A 30 -5.81 -4.13 -5.96
N PHE A 31 -5.16 -4.92 -6.82
CA PHE A 31 -3.70 -4.91 -6.94
C PHE A 31 -3.17 -3.57 -7.46
N TRP A 32 -3.80 -2.99 -8.47
CA TRP A 32 -3.43 -1.66 -8.95
C TRP A 32 -3.64 -0.58 -7.89
N ILE A 33 -4.72 -0.68 -7.10
CA ILE A 33 -4.95 0.20 -5.95
C ILE A 33 -3.88 0.00 -4.88
N PHE A 34 -3.50 -1.24 -4.59
CA PHE A 34 -2.40 -1.56 -3.69
C PHE A 34 -1.09 -0.91 -4.16
N MET A 35 -0.75 -1.03 -5.45
CA MET A 35 0.46 -0.42 -6.01
C MET A 35 0.45 1.10 -5.89
N ILE A 36 -0.67 1.73 -6.24
CA ILE A 36 -0.84 3.18 -6.14
C ILE A 36 -0.79 3.62 -4.67
N GLY A 37 -1.42 2.88 -3.77
CA GLY A 37 -1.39 3.13 -2.34
C GLY A 37 0.03 3.03 -1.77
N CYS A 38 0.80 2.00 -2.15
CA CYS A 38 2.20 1.85 -1.75
C CYS A 38 3.04 3.06 -2.13
N PHE A 39 2.87 3.56 -3.36
CA PHE A 39 3.63 4.67 -3.90
C PHE A 39 3.19 6.02 -3.33
N LEU A 40 1.88 6.32 -3.40
CA LEU A 40 1.33 7.59 -2.92
C LEU A 40 1.50 7.75 -1.41
N GLY A 41 1.29 6.68 -0.64
CA GLY A 41 1.50 6.73 0.80
C GLY A 41 2.94 7.09 1.14
N THR A 42 3.90 6.46 0.46
CA THR A 42 5.33 6.79 0.64
C THR A 42 5.64 8.24 0.29
N ILE A 43 5.11 8.75 -0.83
CA ILE A 43 5.31 10.15 -1.23
C ILE A 43 4.66 11.11 -0.24
N LEU A 44 3.42 10.84 0.19
CA LEU A 44 2.71 11.69 1.14
C LEU A 44 3.45 11.75 2.48
N GLU A 45 3.97 10.62 2.96
CA GLU A 45 4.76 10.56 4.17
C GLU A 45 6.09 11.31 4.02
N MET A 46 6.79 11.15 2.89
CA MET A 46 8.02 11.91 2.61
C MET A 46 7.76 13.42 2.58
N ILE A 47 6.67 13.87 1.94
CA ILE A 47 6.28 15.29 1.92
C ILE A 47 5.93 15.76 3.35
N PHE A 48 5.19 14.97 4.11
CA PHE A 48 4.83 15.28 5.49
C PHE A 48 6.08 15.45 6.36
N CYS A 49 7.05 14.53 6.27
CA CYS A 49 8.33 14.63 6.96
C CYS A 49 9.13 15.85 6.49
N PHE A 50 9.20 16.12 5.19
CA PHE A 50 9.90 17.30 4.68
C PHE A 50 9.33 18.61 5.26
N VAL A 51 8.00 18.72 5.37
CA VAL A 51 7.34 19.90 5.93
C VAL A 51 7.52 19.98 7.46
N THR A 52 7.44 18.86 8.17
CA THR A 52 7.47 18.83 9.64
C THR A 52 8.87 18.85 10.24
N GLN A 53 9.88 18.34 9.52
CA GLN A 53 11.27 18.24 9.97
C GLN A 53 12.19 19.27 9.32
N HIS A 54 11.66 20.44 8.95
CA HIS A 54 12.42 21.57 8.41
C HIS A 54 13.29 21.24 7.17
N GLY A 55 12.77 20.41 6.26
CA GLY A 55 13.42 20.15 4.97
C GLY A 55 14.31 18.91 4.92
N LEU A 56 14.34 18.08 5.97
CA LEU A 56 15.01 16.78 5.92
C LEU A 56 14.22 15.80 5.06
N ILE A 57 14.88 15.24 4.04
CA ILE A 57 14.33 14.18 3.20
C ILE A 57 14.80 12.85 3.78
N GLU A 58 13.90 12.17 4.46
CA GLU A 58 14.13 10.80 4.93
C GLU A 58 13.41 9.80 4.03
N SER A 59 14.04 8.65 3.80
CA SER A 59 13.37 7.53 3.15
C SER A 59 12.23 7.03 4.06
N ARG A 60 11.03 6.99 3.50
CA ARG A 60 9.84 6.37 4.12
C ARG A 60 9.39 5.12 3.36
N SER A 61 10.30 4.56 2.57
CA SER A 61 10.04 3.32 1.85
C SER A 61 9.95 2.16 2.83
N GLY A 62 8.92 1.33 2.68
CA GLY A 62 8.81 0.06 3.41
C GLY A 62 9.64 -1.05 2.76
N LEU A 63 10.06 -0.88 1.51
CA LEU A 63 10.79 -1.87 0.73
C LEU A 63 12.10 -1.32 0.18
N ILE A 64 13.03 -2.25 -0.07
CA ILE A 64 14.37 -1.94 -0.58
C ILE A 64 14.31 -1.40 -2.01
N TYR A 65 13.51 -2.02 -2.88
CA TYR A 65 13.47 -1.64 -4.30
C TYR A 65 12.33 -0.67 -4.61
N GLY A 66 12.65 0.62 -4.67
CA GLY A 66 11.72 1.69 -5.04
C GLY A 66 10.87 2.20 -3.87
N PRO A 67 10.17 3.33 -4.04
CA PRO A 67 9.42 4.00 -2.97
C PRO A 67 8.06 3.33 -2.74
N PHE A 68 8.08 2.10 -2.23
CA PHE A 68 6.89 1.32 -1.96
C PHE A 68 6.80 0.98 -0.48
N ASN A 69 5.66 1.30 0.12
CA ASN A 69 5.35 0.91 1.49
C ASN A 69 4.05 0.09 1.50
N PRO A 70 4.14 -1.26 1.68
CA PRO A 70 2.99 -2.15 1.69
C PRO A 70 1.92 -1.78 2.71
N VAL A 71 2.27 -1.16 3.83
CA VAL A 71 1.31 -0.72 4.85
C VAL A 71 0.29 0.24 4.22
N TYR A 72 0.74 1.22 3.44
CA TYR A 72 -0.15 2.14 2.75
C TYR A 72 -0.92 1.47 1.60
N GLY A 73 -0.30 0.54 0.89
CA GLY A 73 -0.97 -0.25 -0.14
C GLY A 73 -2.14 -1.06 0.42
N PHE A 74 -1.91 -1.81 1.50
CA PHE A 74 -2.95 -2.58 2.17
C PHE A 74 -4.00 -1.68 2.81
N GLY A 75 -3.60 -0.56 3.40
CA GLY A 75 -4.53 0.45 3.93
C GLY A 75 -5.47 0.98 2.85
N ALA A 76 -4.94 1.34 1.69
CA ALA A 76 -5.73 1.78 0.53
C ALA A 76 -6.72 0.70 0.05
N VAL A 77 -6.30 -0.56 0.02
CA VAL A 77 -7.19 -1.70 -0.34
C VAL A 77 -8.30 -1.87 0.68
N VAL A 78 -7.98 -1.89 1.98
CA VAL A 78 -8.95 -2.05 3.07
C VAL A 78 -9.97 -0.91 3.04
N LEU A 79 -9.51 0.34 2.96
CA LEU A 79 -10.39 1.51 2.85
C LEU A 79 -11.27 1.42 1.60
N THR A 80 -10.72 0.96 0.47
CA THR A 80 -11.52 0.79 -0.76
C THR A 80 -12.62 -0.25 -0.58
N ILE A 81 -12.31 -1.43 -0.04
CA ILE A 81 -13.29 -2.51 0.13
C ILE A 81 -14.39 -2.09 1.11
N VAL A 82 -14.01 -1.48 2.23
CA VAL A 82 -14.94 -1.17 3.33
C VAL A 82 -15.73 0.11 3.09
N LEU A 83 -15.10 1.17 2.56
CA LEU A 83 -15.74 2.48 2.42
C LEU A 83 -16.49 2.67 1.10
N ARG A 84 -16.14 1.94 0.04
CA ARG A 84 -16.82 2.08 -1.27
C ARG A 84 -18.34 1.90 -1.20
N PRO A 85 -18.91 0.94 -0.45
CA PRO A 85 -20.37 0.85 -0.25
C PRO A 85 -20.97 2.07 0.46
N LEU A 86 -20.16 2.79 1.24
CA LEU A 86 -20.55 3.97 2.00
C LEU A 86 -20.30 5.29 1.25
N ALA A 87 -19.76 5.26 0.04
CA ALA A 87 -19.35 6.44 -0.72
C ALA A 87 -20.48 7.48 -0.93
N HIS A 88 -21.74 7.02 -0.99
CA HIS A 88 -22.93 7.88 -1.17
C HIS A 88 -23.54 8.37 0.16
N LYS A 89 -22.98 7.97 1.30
CA LYS A 89 -23.46 8.40 2.63
C LYS A 89 -22.90 9.78 2.99
N ARG A 90 -23.40 10.33 4.11
CA ARG A 90 -22.92 11.61 4.65
C ARG A 90 -21.43 11.53 4.99
N ASP A 91 -20.73 12.63 4.75
CA ASP A 91 -19.29 12.78 4.93
C ASP A 91 -18.84 12.43 6.34
N LEU A 92 -19.62 12.84 7.34
CA LEU A 92 -19.37 12.50 8.74
C LEU A 92 -19.40 10.99 9.01
N ILE A 93 -20.28 10.23 8.33
CA ILE A 93 -20.35 8.78 8.51
C ILE A 93 -19.09 8.14 7.92
N ILE A 94 -18.71 8.54 6.70
CA ILE A 94 -17.50 8.04 6.04
C ILE A 94 -16.26 8.36 6.89
N PHE A 95 -16.17 9.59 7.40
CA PHE A 95 -15.09 10.02 8.29
C PHE A 95 -14.98 9.15 9.54
N LEU A 96 -16.08 8.95 10.28
CA LEU A 96 -16.07 8.17 11.52
C LEU A 96 -15.75 6.69 11.27
N PHE A 97 -16.33 6.09 10.22
CA PHE A 97 -16.00 4.71 9.84
C PHE A 97 -14.54 4.59 9.41
N SER A 98 -14.04 5.54 8.62
CA SER A 98 -12.65 5.56 8.20
C SER A 98 -11.69 5.71 9.38
N MET A 99 -12.02 6.56 10.34
CA MET A 99 -11.24 6.71 11.57
C MET A 99 -11.12 5.39 12.31
N VAL A 100 -12.22 4.66 12.50
CA VAL A 100 -12.21 3.37 13.21
C VAL A 100 -11.45 2.30 12.43
N ILE A 101 -11.73 2.17 11.13
CA ILE A 101 -11.11 1.14 10.29
C ILE A 101 -9.61 1.41 10.09
N GLY A 102 -9.22 2.67 9.86
CA GLY A 102 -7.83 3.08 9.71
C GLY A 102 -7.04 2.90 11.01
N SER A 103 -7.59 3.31 12.15
CA SER A 103 -6.93 3.10 13.46
C SER A 103 -6.79 1.61 13.78
N GLY A 104 -7.81 0.80 13.45
CA GLY A 104 -7.75 -0.65 13.62
C GLY A 104 -6.70 -1.29 12.69
N PHE A 105 -6.62 -0.85 11.44
CA PHE A 105 -5.62 -1.30 10.48
C PHE A 105 -4.20 -0.95 10.95
N GLU A 106 -3.98 0.29 11.41
CA GLU A 106 -2.69 0.75 11.96
C GLU A 106 -2.28 -0.09 13.18
N TYR A 107 -3.20 -0.31 14.11
CA TYR A 107 -2.97 -1.17 15.26
C TYR A 107 -2.57 -2.58 14.86
N LEU A 108 -3.29 -3.18 13.90
CA LEU A 108 -3.01 -4.53 13.41
C LEU A 108 -1.66 -4.62 12.69
N CYS A 109 -1.30 -3.62 11.88
CA CYS A 109 0.00 -3.57 11.21
C CYS A 109 1.16 -3.50 12.22
N SER A 110 1.04 -2.64 13.24
CA SER A 110 2.03 -2.56 14.32
C SER A 110 2.12 -3.88 15.10
N ALA A 111 0.97 -4.49 15.42
CA ALA A 111 0.92 -5.78 16.13
C ALA A 111 1.54 -6.92 15.32
N PHE A 112 1.22 -6.99 14.03
CA PHE A 112 1.79 -7.96 13.11
C PHE A 112 3.31 -7.80 13.00
N GLN A 113 3.79 -6.57 12.79
CA GLN A 113 5.22 -6.30 12.69
C GLN A 113 5.95 -6.72 13.96
N GLN A 114 5.45 -6.35 15.14
CA GLN A 114 6.10 -6.71 16.40
C GLN A 114 6.11 -8.24 16.61
N TYR A 115 5.01 -8.93 16.29
CA TYR A 115 4.91 -10.38 16.50
C TYR A 115 5.81 -11.19 15.55
N PHE A 116 5.89 -10.80 14.28
CA PHE A 116 6.62 -11.56 13.26
C PHE A 116 8.06 -11.09 13.04
N MET A 117 8.34 -9.81 13.27
CA MET A 117 9.64 -9.20 12.97
C MET A 117 10.37 -8.69 14.21
N GLY A 118 9.75 -8.69 15.40
CA GLY A 118 10.34 -8.17 16.64
C GLY A 118 10.46 -6.63 16.69
N THR A 119 10.51 -5.98 15.53
CA THR A 119 10.69 -4.53 15.38
C THR A 119 9.38 -3.74 15.53
N VAL A 120 9.50 -2.44 15.80
CA VAL A 120 8.39 -1.49 15.83
C VAL A 120 8.72 -0.30 14.93
N SER A 121 7.86 -0.03 13.94
CA SER A 121 8.05 1.11 13.01
C SER A 121 7.60 2.47 13.57
N TRP A 122 6.70 2.48 14.55
CA TRP A 122 6.26 3.71 15.21
C TRP A 122 5.76 3.45 16.63
N ASP A 123 6.00 4.41 17.53
CA ASP A 123 5.51 4.39 18.91
C ASP A 123 4.84 5.73 19.26
N TYR A 124 3.55 5.64 19.59
CA TYR A 124 2.68 6.75 19.99
C TYR A 124 2.37 6.76 21.49
N SER A 125 3.12 6.05 22.32
CA SER A 125 2.92 5.98 23.77
C SER A 125 2.91 7.35 24.45
N ASN A 126 3.62 8.32 23.87
CA ASN A 126 3.71 9.69 24.38
C ASN A 126 2.53 10.59 23.95
N LEU A 127 1.61 10.10 23.10
CA LEU A 127 0.47 10.88 22.62
C LEU A 127 -0.79 10.60 23.45
N PRO A 128 -1.66 11.60 23.65
CA PRO A 128 -2.91 11.42 24.39
C PRO A 128 -3.85 10.46 23.64
N LEU A 129 -4.63 9.69 24.41
CA LEU A 129 -5.59 8.72 23.88
C LEU A 129 -4.95 7.70 22.91
N ASN A 130 -3.71 7.29 23.21
CA ASN A 130 -3.07 6.18 22.53
C ASN A 130 -3.63 4.84 23.02
N ILE A 131 -3.61 3.85 22.14
CA ILE A 131 -4.01 2.47 22.41
C ILE A 131 -2.78 1.59 22.27
N GLY A 132 -2.15 1.28 23.40
CA GLY A 132 -0.96 0.43 23.48
C GLY A 132 0.25 0.96 22.70
N GLY A 133 0.37 2.28 22.54
CA GLY A 133 1.42 2.91 21.73
C GLY A 133 1.31 2.69 20.22
N ARG A 134 0.35 1.91 19.73
CA ARG A 134 0.28 1.51 18.30
C ARG A 134 -0.53 2.45 17.43
N THR A 135 -1.55 3.08 18.00
CA THR A 135 -2.42 4.06 17.35
C THR A 135 -2.88 5.07 18.39
N CYS A 136 -3.32 6.25 17.97
CA CYS A 136 -3.92 7.25 18.87
C CYS A 136 -5.04 8.01 18.17
N LEU A 137 -5.85 8.74 18.95
CA LEU A 137 -6.97 9.51 18.41
C LEU A 137 -6.54 10.48 17.29
N LEU A 138 -5.40 11.14 17.43
CA LEU A 138 -4.91 12.09 16.42
C LEU A 138 -4.69 11.42 15.06
N TYR A 139 -4.00 10.27 15.04
CA TYR A 139 -3.80 9.50 13.81
C TYR A 139 -5.11 8.90 13.30
N GLY A 140 -6.01 8.50 14.20
CA GLY A 140 -7.38 8.15 13.82
C GLY A 140 -8.12 9.27 13.09
N LEU A 141 -7.99 10.52 13.52
CA LEU A 141 -8.58 11.67 12.80
C LEU A 141 -7.95 11.83 11.41
N PHE A 142 -6.63 11.67 11.28
CA PHE A 142 -5.98 11.67 9.96
C PHE A 142 -6.50 10.55 9.06
N TRP A 143 -6.65 9.33 9.58
CA TRP A 143 -7.31 8.23 8.86
C TRP A 143 -8.75 8.56 8.47
N GLY A 144 -9.48 9.27 9.32
CA GLY A 144 -10.82 9.79 9.03
C GLY A 144 -10.85 10.69 7.80
N ILE A 145 -10.00 11.72 7.76
CA ILE A 145 -9.89 12.65 6.62
C ILE A 145 -9.40 11.90 5.38
N LEU A 146 -8.36 11.08 5.54
CA LEU A 146 -7.74 10.36 4.43
C LEU A 146 -8.73 9.44 3.75
N GLY A 147 -9.51 8.63 4.48
CA GLY A 147 -10.47 7.73 3.84
C GLY A 147 -11.69 8.44 3.26
N LEU A 148 -12.09 9.60 3.81
CA LEU A 148 -13.11 10.45 3.19
C LEU A 148 -12.65 10.94 1.82
N LEU A 149 -11.47 11.56 1.74
CA LEU A 149 -10.85 12.00 0.48
C LEU A 149 -10.59 10.80 -0.45
N TRP A 150 -10.17 9.67 0.13
CA TRP A 150 -9.88 8.47 -0.62
C TRP A 150 -11.11 7.97 -1.39
N VAL A 151 -12.23 7.74 -0.69
CA VAL A 151 -13.41 7.13 -1.32
C VAL A 151 -14.14 8.09 -2.26
N LYS A 152 -14.12 9.40 -1.98
CA LYS A 152 -14.86 10.39 -2.76
C LYS A 152 -14.09 10.91 -3.97
N ASP A 153 -12.79 11.12 -3.83
CA ASP A 153 -11.99 11.83 -4.83
C ASP A 153 -10.92 10.94 -5.44
N ILE A 154 -10.08 10.33 -4.59
CA ILE A 154 -8.86 9.66 -5.03
C ILE A 154 -9.15 8.32 -5.71
N TYR A 155 -9.94 7.44 -5.08
CA TYR A 155 -10.30 6.13 -5.63
C TYR A 155 -11.07 6.25 -6.95
N PRO A 156 -12.13 7.08 -7.08
CA PRO A 156 -12.84 7.23 -8.35
C PRO A 156 -11.94 7.75 -9.47
N TYR A 157 -11.02 8.67 -9.16
CA TYR A 157 -10.01 9.13 -10.12
C TYR A 157 -9.14 7.96 -10.59
N PHE A 158 -8.44 7.28 -9.68
CA PHE A 158 -7.54 6.19 -10.07
C PHE A 158 -8.27 5.00 -10.69
N SER A 159 -9.49 4.67 -10.24
CA SER A 159 -10.29 3.60 -10.82
C SER A 159 -10.53 3.82 -12.32
N LYS A 160 -10.84 5.08 -12.71
CA LYS A 160 -11.01 5.47 -14.11
C LYS A 160 -9.71 5.38 -14.90
N TRP A 161 -8.58 5.79 -14.31
CA TRP A 161 -7.27 5.69 -14.96
C TRP A 161 -6.81 4.25 -15.18
N ILE A 162 -7.00 3.38 -14.18
CA ILE A 162 -6.69 1.96 -14.29
C ILE A 162 -7.54 1.32 -15.40
N GLU A 163 -8.83 1.67 -15.50
CA GLU A 163 -9.72 1.12 -16.53
C GLU A 163 -9.38 1.53 -17.96
N LYS A 164 -8.63 2.62 -18.16
CA LYS A 164 -8.15 3.07 -19.48
C LYS A 164 -7.00 2.22 -20.01
N ILE A 165 -6.34 1.41 -19.18
CA ILE A 165 -5.23 0.57 -19.62
C ILE A 165 -5.78 -0.55 -20.51
N PRO A 166 -5.21 -0.79 -21.71
CA PRO A 166 -5.65 -1.86 -22.59
C PRO A 166 -5.57 -3.22 -21.90
N ASN A 167 -6.62 -4.04 -22.01
CA ASN A 167 -6.77 -5.28 -21.23
C ASN A 167 -5.56 -6.22 -21.27
N LYS A 168 -5.02 -6.50 -22.46
CA LYS A 168 -3.85 -7.37 -22.61
C LYS A 168 -2.62 -6.82 -21.87
N VAL A 169 -2.37 -5.52 -22.01
CA VAL A 169 -1.27 -4.83 -21.34
C VAL A 169 -1.49 -4.81 -19.83
N GLY A 170 -2.70 -4.50 -19.38
CA GLY A 170 -3.07 -4.45 -17.97
C GLY A 170 -2.85 -5.78 -17.26
N VAL A 171 -3.27 -6.90 -17.85
CA VAL A 171 -3.09 -8.24 -17.27
C VAL A 171 -1.60 -8.62 -17.19
N VAL A 172 -0.84 -8.45 -18.28
CA VAL A 172 0.60 -8.78 -18.30
C VAL A 172 1.35 -7.93 -17.29
N LEU A 173 1.09 -6.61 -17.28
CA LEU A 173 1.75 -5.69 -16.37
C LEU A 173 1.40 -5.97 -14.91
N THR A 174 0.15 -6.35 -14.60
CA THR A 174 -0.22 -6.81 -13.25
C THR A 174 0.66 -7.97 -12.81
N TRP A 175 0.80 -9.02 -13.62
CA TRP A 175 1.60 -10.18 -13.21
C TRP A 175 3.08 -9.89 -13.06
N VAL A 176 3.66 -9.07 -13.94
CA VAL A 176 5.05 -8.60 -13.80
C VAL A 176 5.23 -7.85 -12.48
N LEU A 177 4.32 -6.93 -12.17
CA LEU A 177 4.36 -6.16 -10.93
C LEU A 177 4.10 -7.01 -9.69
N VAL A 178 3.24 -8.04 -9.77
CA VAL A 178 3.01 -8.99 -8.68
C VAL A 178 4.31 -9.72 -8.35
N VAL A 179 4.98 -10.29 -9.36
CA VAL A 179 6.26 -10.99 -9.16
C VAL A 179 7.30 -10.04 -8.59
N PHE A 180 7.40 -8.82 -9.11
CA PHE A 180 8.29 -7.79 -8.58
C PHE A 180 8.01 -7.48 -7.11
N MET A 181 6.75 -7.23 -6.74
CA MET A 181 6.37 -6.89 -5.36
C MET A 181 6.61 -8.05 -4.40
N VAL A 182 6.29 -9.28 -4.79
CA VAL A 182 6.55 -10.48 -3.97
C VAL A 182 8.05 -10.64 -3.72
N PHE A 183 8.86 -10.53 -4.78
CA PHE A 183 10.32 -10.59 -4.65
C PHE A 183 10.85 -9.47 -3.75
N ASN A 184 10.41 -8.23 -3.97
CA ASN A 184 10.84 -7.07 -3.21
C ASN A 184 10.47 -7.18 -1.72
N MET A 185 9.23 -7.59 -1.41
CA MET A 185 8.78 -7.84 -0.05
C MET A 185 9.59 -8.94 0.63
N ALA A 186 9.82 -10.07 -0.05
CA ALA A 186 10.60 -11.17 0.50
C ALA A 186 12.05 -10.78 0.79
N ILE A 187 12.74 -10.16 -0.16
CA ILE A 187 14.11 -9.70 0.02
C ILE A 187 14.21 -8.62 1.09
N SER A 188 13.28 -7.67 1.13
CA SER A 188 13.26 -6.62 2.17
C SER A 188 13.08 -7.21 3.56
N ALA A 189 12.14 -8.15 3.73
CA ALA A 189 11.91 -8.80 5.01
C ALA A 189 13.12 -9.61 5.48
N LEU A 190 13.73 -10.41 4.58
CA LEU A 190 14.92 -11.20 4.88
C LEU A 190 16.13 -10.31 5.20
N ALA A 191 16.30 -9.21 4.48
CA ALA A 191 17.37 -8.25 4.76
C ALA A 191 17.20 -7.55 6.12
N VAL A 192 15.97 -7.18 6.49
CA VAL A 192 15.67 -6.62 7.83
C VAL A 192 15.93 -7.65 8.92
N GLN A 193 15.46 -8.88 8.76
CA GLN A 193 15.73 -9.96 9.72
C GLN A 193 17.23 -10.22 9.86
N ARG A 194 17.98 -10.22 8.75
CA ARG A 194 19.43 -10.40 8.80
C ARG A 194 20.12 -9.21 9.46
N TRP A 195 19.64 -7.98 9.25
CA TRP A 195 20.17 -6.79 9.89
C TRP A 195 19.99 -6.83 11.42
N ASP A 196 18.80 -7.23 11.89
CA ASP A 196 18.52 -7.47 13.31
C ASP A 196 19.47 -8.53 13.92
N GLN A 197 19.66 -9.66 13.22
CA GLN A 197 20.60 -10.70 13.64
C GLN A 197 22.04 -10.19 13.76
N ARG A 198 22.49 -9.33 12.82
CA ARG A 198 23.83 -8.72 12.88
C ARG A 198 23.97 -7.78 14.08
N ASP A 199 22.94 -7.01 14.39
CA ASP A 199 22.92 -6.12 15.55
C ASP A 199 23.05 -6.91 16.86
N HIS A 200 22.43 -8.09 16.92
CA HIS A 200 22.57 -9.06 18.02
C HIS A 200 23.84 -9.94 17.97
N GLY A 201 24.78 -9.66 17.05
CA GLY A 201 26.07 -10.35 16.96
C GLY A 201 26.03 -11.76 16.34
N VAL A 202 24.92 -12.13 15.69
CA VAL A 202 24.76 -13.42 15.01
C VAL A 202 25.47 -13.38 13.66
N LYS A 203 26.42 -14.31 13.45
CA LYS A 203 27.17 -14.46 12.20
C LYS A 203 26.31 -15.20 11.16
N ALA A 204 26.63 -15.00 9.88
CA ALA A 204 25.98 -15.72 8.79
C ALA A 204 26.31 -17.22 8.88
N ASP A 205 25.27 -18.05 8.80
CA ASP A 205 25.37 -19.51 8.89
C ASP A 205 25.39 -20.19 7.50
N ASN A 206 25.05 -19.46 6.44
CA ASN A 206 24.99 -19.98 5.08
C ASN A 206 25.34 -18.92 4.01
N ALA A 207 25.60 -19.39 2.80
CA ALA A 207 25.99 -18.54 1.66
C ALA A 207 24.90 -17.51 1.27
N PHE A 208 23.63 -17.77 1.60
CA PHE A 208 22.56 -16.82 1.34
C PHE A 208 22.56 -15.65 2.33
N GLU A 209 22.81 -15.92 3.61
CA GLU A 209 22.99 -14.87 4.63
C GLU A 209 24.25 -14.05 4.36
N GLU A 210 25.36 -14.68 3.94
CA GLU A 210 26.55 -13.95 3.49
C GLU A 210 26.25 -13.05 2.28
N PHE A 211 25.42 -13.53 1.35
CA PHE A 211 24.95 -12.72 0.23
C PHE A 211 24.12 -11.51 0.72
N LEU A 212 23.22 -11.69 1.68
CA LEU A 212 22.44 -10.60 2.28
C LEU A 212 23.32 -9.59 3.01
N ASP A 213 24.33 -10.05 3.76
CA ASP A 213 25.30 -9.19 4.46
C ASP A 213 26.09 -8.32 3.49
N LYS A 214 26.54 -8.93 2.38
CA LYS A 214 27.31 -8.21 1.36
C LYS A 214 26.45 -7.25 0.53
N THR A 215 25.21 -7.65 0.23
CA THR A 215 24.34 -6.89 -0.67
C THR A 215 23.60 -5.77 0.05
N TYR A 216 23.22 -6.00 1.32
CA TYR A 216 22.46 -5.08 2.16
C TYR A 216 23.17 -4.84 3.51
N PRO A 217 24.34 -4.17 3.51
CA PRO A 217 25.07 -3.86 4.73
C PRO A 217 24.32 -2.83 5.59
N ASP A 218 24.71 -2.67 6.85
CA ASP A 218 23.98 -1.85 7.83
C ASP A 218 23.82 -0.39 7.41
N ASP A 219 24.85 0.21 6.80
CA ASP A 219 24.77 1.59 6.29
C ASP A 219 23.77 1.73 5.13
N PHE A 220 23.56 0.67 4.34
CA PHE A 220 22.52 0.64 3.33
C PHE A 220 21.14 0.54 3.98
N MET A 221 20.98 -0.36 4.96
CA MET A 221 19.72 -0.54 5.67
C MET A 221 19.30 0.72 6.43
N ARG A 222 20.22 1.41 7.11
CA ARG A 222 19.94 2.69 7.79
C ARG A 222 19.52 3.81 6.84
N LYS A 223 19.99 3.81 5.59
CA LYS A 223 19.54 4.79 4.59
C LYS A 223 18.11 4.54 4.14
N ILE A 224 17.69 3.27 4.04
CA ILE A 224 16.34 2.90 3.60
C ILE A 224 15.36 3.00 4.77
N TYR A 225 15.77 2.55 5.95
CA TYR A 225 14.97 2.45 7.17
C TYR A 225 15.54 3.31 8.32
N PRO A 226 15.63 4.64 8.15
CA PRO A 226 16.29 5.53 9.13
C PRO A 226 15.59 5.58 10.50
N ASN A 227 14.32 5.20 10.57
CA ASN A 227 13.49 5.28 11.77
C ASN A 227 13.19 3.90 12.39
N MET A 228 13.82 2.83 11.91
CA MET A 228 13.58 1.48 12.42
C MET A 228 14.32 1.27 13.75
N ILE A 229 13.58 0.80 14.77
CA ILE A 229 14.15 0.38 16.05
C ILE A 229 14.33 -1.15 15.97
N LEU A 230 15.58 -1.57 16.08
CA LEU A 230 16.00 -2.98 16.20
C LEU A 230 15.89 -3.42 17.66
#